data_AF-A0A2S6GEW9-F1
#
_entry.id   AF-A0A2S6GEW9-F1
#
_cell.length_a   1.000
_cell.length_b   1.000
_cell.length_c   1.000
_cell.angle_alpha   90.00
_cell.angle_beta   90.00
_cell.angle_gamma   90.00
#
_symmetry.space_group_name_H-M   'P 1'
#
loop_
_entity.id
_entity.type
_entity.pdbx_description
1 polymer ?
#
loop_
_entity_poly.entity_id
_entity_poly.type
_entity_poly.pdbx_seq_one_letter_code
_entity_poly.pdbx_strand_id
1 'polypeptide(L)'
;MSGHPKRPMSQRPAVAAEAPLRKSVEPQSEPPKAEKNDSPERKRFVPWALVGFGVMALVLAGRHFDTLVREPLGLWSRWLTGEQLGGERLWGWPLLAWGRTGKALQFVAGLTVVLDLVGPDRLRAFGAELRGQSWRRLADKLEVPVMMVTAVTLVMYYLLVFLTIFAREAMAGIGVTPALLSGPVGAVLALLVVLGVGFLLLRVVRKQGGQTRRGIMAHAERLPLYLVGAAPIALWITATRFLLLPAVNGLARAFDRTHPGYPLRWAAFALFVVGFQFDLLAS
;
A
#
# COMPACT_ATOMS: atom_id res chain seq x y z
N MET A 1 43.86 41.76 -17.21
CA MET A 1 44.81 40.88 -17.91
C MET A 1 45.27 39.79 -16.95
N SER A 2 44.61 38.63 -16.97
CA SER A 2 45.04 37.45 -16.22
C SER A 2 44.84 36.23 -17.12
N GLY A 3 45.94 35.75 -17.69
CA GLY A 3 45.97 34.65 -18.65
C GLY A 3 45.89 33.30 -17.95
N HIS A 4 44.86 32.53 -18.26
CA HIS A 4 44.79 31.12 -17.90
C HIS A 4 45.69 30.28 -18.83
N PRO A 5 46.53 29.37 -18.29
CA PRO A 5 47.37 28.50 -19.10
C PRO A 5 46.54 27.41 -19.78
N LYS A 6 46.73 27.26 -21.09
CA LYS A 6 46.20 26.17 -21.92
C LYS A 6 46.76 24.83 -21.41
N ARG A 7 45.89 23.91 -21.01
CA ARG A 7 46.25 22.51 -20.74
C ARG A 7 46.69 21.82 -22.04
N PRO A 8 47.80 21.06 -22.05
CA PRO A 8 48.22 20.29 -23.21
C PRO A 8 47.27 19.10 -23.44
N MET A 9 46.89 18.93 -24.71
CA MET A 9 46.16 17.77 -25.22
C MET A 9 47.01 16.52 -25.02
N SER A 10 46.62 15.70 -24.05
CA SER A 10 47.16 14.35 -23.84
C SER A 10 46.82 13.51 -25.07
N GLN A 11 47.86 13.12 -25.80
CA GLN A 11 47.82 12.16 -26.88
C GLN A 11 47.27 10.83 -26.35
N ARG A 12 46.13 10.38 -26.88
CA ARG A 12 45.63 9.03 -26.69
C ARG A 12 46.64 8.06 -27.33
N PRO A 13 47.14 7.05 -26.61
CA PRO A 13 47.92 5.99 -27.22
C PRO A 13 47.04 5.22 -28.20
N ALA A 14 47.59 4.97 -29.39
CA ALA A 14 47.03 4.08 -30.39
C ALA A 14 46.82 2.70 -29.76
N VAL A 15 45.55 2.31 -29.63
CA VAL A 15 45.17 0.96 -29.22
C VAL A 15 45.62 0.04 -30.35
N ALA A 16 46.63 -0.77 -30.04
CA ALA A 16 47.11 -1.83 -30.90
C ALA A 16 45.94 -2.74 -31.28
N ALA A 17 45.81 -2.98 -32.58
CA ALA A 17 44.89 -3.94 -33.14
C ALA A 17 45.29 -5.35 -32.67
N GLU A 18 44.69 -5.80 -31.57
CA GLU A 18 44.70 -7.21 -31.20
C GLU A 18 43.93 -7.99 -32.26
N ALA A 19 44.67 -8.84 -32.97
CA ALA A 19 44.13 -9.79 -33.91
C ALA A 19 43.10 -10.68 -33.20
N PRO A 20 41.93 -10.95 -33.81
CA PRO A 20 40.95 -11.84 -33.22
C PRO A 20 41.55 -13.25 -33.18
N LEU A 21 41.96 -13.67 -31.98
CA LEU A 21 42.15 -15.07 -31.63
C LEU A 21 40.87 -15.81 -32.01
N ARG A 22 40.94 -16.52 -33.15
CA ARG A 22 39.97 -17.55 -33.54
C ARG A 22 39.86 -18.50 -32.36
N LYS A 23 38.82 -18.31 -31.55
CA LYS A 23 38.32 -19.36 -30.66
C LYS A 23 38.05 -20.56 -31.54
N SER A 24 38.87 -21.57 -31.35
CA SER A 24 38.62 -22.94 -31.79
C SER A 24 37.16 -23.24 -31.52
N VAL A 25 36.41 -23.44 -32.60
CA VAL A 25 35.03 -23.92 -32.56
C VAL A 25 35.12 -25.33 -32.00
N GLU A 26 34.99 -25.42 -30.69
CA GLU A 26 34.79 -26.66 -29.97
C GLU A 26 33.55 -27.32 -30.59
N PRO A 27 33.63 -28.59 -31.03
CA PRO A 27 32.50 -29.26 -31.66
C PRO A 27 31.33 -29.22 -30.67
N GLN A 28 30.28 -28.50 -31.06
CA GLN A 28 29.01 -28.49 -30.35
C GLN A 28 28.57 -29.95 -30.20
N SER A 29 28.73 -30.48 -28.99
CA SER A 29 28.08 -31.70 -28.58
C SER A 29 26.60 -31.53 -28.89
N GLU A 30 26.05 -32.47 -29.66
CA GLU A 30 24.63 -32.50 -29.98
C GLU A 30 23.83 -32.25 -28.70
N PRO A 31 22.91 -31.26 -28.71
CA PRO A 31 22.10 -31.00 -27.54
C PRO A 31 21.38 -32.31 -27.18
N PRO A 32 21.47 -32.75 -25.90
CA PRO A 32 20.82 -33.98 -25.47
C PRO A 32 19.35 -33.90 -25.89
N LYS A 33 18.92 -34.89 -26.68
CA LYS A 33 17.52 -35.03 -27.11
C LYS A 33 16.66 -34.81 -25.88
N ALA A 34 15.94 -33.70 -25.87
CA ALA A 34 15.12 -33.27 -24.75
C ALA A 34 14.17 -34.42 -24.42
N GLU A 35 14.51 -35.15 -23.36
CA GLU A 35 13.65 -36.15 -22.76
C GLU A 35 12.35 -35.43 -22.48
N LYS A 36 11.30 -35.91 -23.16
CA LYS A 36 9.96 -35.35 -23.13
C LYS A 36 9.46 -35.59 -21.71
N ASN A 37 9.84 -34.65 -20.82
CA ASN A 37 9.47 -34.65 -19.43
C ASN A 37 7.96 -34.44 -19.43
N ASP A 38 7.22 -35.54 -19.36
CA ASP A 38 5.79 -35.58 -19.14
C ASP A 38 5.54 -34.91 -17.79
N SER A 39 5.51 -33.59 -17.83
CA SER A 39 5.33 -32.74 -16.67
C SER A 39 4.01 -33.20 -16.07
N PRO A 40 4.01 -33.74 -14.83
CA PRO A 40 2.83 -34.31 -14.24
C PRO A 40 1.75 -33.26 -14.32
N GLU A 41 0.62 -33.62 -14.94
CA GLU A 41 -0.59 -32.81 -15.05
C GLU A 41 -0.70 -31.97 -13.78
N ARG A 42 -0.40 -30.67 -13.90
CA ARG A 42 -0.67 -29.71 -12.84
C ARG A 42 -2.18 -29.66 -12.74
N LYS A 43 -2.75 -30.63 -12.00
CA LYS A 43 -4.13 -30.63 -11.56
C LYS A 43 -4.37 -29.22 -11.06
N ARG A 44 -5.22 -28.48 -11.78
CA ARG A 44 -5.60 -27.12 -11.44
C ARG A 44 -6.21 -27.19 -10.06
N PHE A 45 -5.37 -27.02 -9.04
CA PHE A 45 -5.80 -26.86 -7.67
C PHE A 45 -6.58 -25.56 -7.68
N VAL A 46 -7.89 -25.66 -7.88
CA VAL A 46 -8.80 -24.58 -7.52
C VAL A 46 -8.60 -24.45 -6.03
N PRO A 47 -7.99 -23.35 -5.55
CA PRO A 47 -7.71 -23.24 -4.14
C PRO A 47 -9.06 -23.16 -3.43
N TRP A 48 -9.45 -24.23 -2.75
CA TRP A 48 -10.67 -24.30 -1.94
C TRP A 48 -10.81 -23.11 -0.98
N ALA A 49 -9.68 -22.48 -0.63
CA ALA A 49 -9.62 -21.20 0.08
C ALA A 49 -10.36 -20.05 -0.65
N LEU A 50 -10.25 -19.91 -1.97
CA LEU A 50 -10.98 -18.89 -2.73
C LEU A 50 -12.49 -19.16 -2.76
N VAL A 51 -12.89 -20.43 -2.84
CA VAL A 51 -14.31 -20.83 -2.80
C VAL A 51 -14.88 -20.54 -1.42
N GLY A 52 -14.19 -20.93 -0.34
CA GLY A 52 -14.58 -20.62 1.03
C GLY A 52 -14.67 -19.11 1.29
N PHE A 53 -13.71 -18.33 0.76
CA PHE A 53 -13.74 -16.87 0.87
C PHE A 53 -14.92 -16.26 0.11
N GLY A 54 -15.23 -16.78 -1.08
CA GLY A 54 -16.39 -16.35 -1.88
C GLY A 54 -17.72 -16.63 -1.18
N VAL A 55 -17.90 -17.84 -0.63
CA VAL A 55 -19.10 -18.20 0.14
C VAL A 55 -19.24 -17.34 1.40
N MET A 56 -18.14 -17.14 2.14
CA MET A 56 -18.17 -16.30 3.34
C MET A 56 -18.47 -14.84 3.00
N ALA A 57 -17.88 -14.29 1.94
CA ALA A 57 -18.18 -12.94 1.47
C ALA A 57 -19.66 -12.81 1.04
N LEU A 58 -20.22 -13.82 0.37
CA LEU A 58 -21.62 -13.83 -0.03
C LEU A 58 -22.57 -13.89 1.17
N VAL A 59 -22.26 -14.72 2.18
CA VAL A 59 -23.05 -14.81 3.42
C VAL A 59 -22.98 -13.50 4.20
N LEU A 60 -21.81 -12.89 4.32
CA LEU A 60 -21.65 -11.58 4.95
C LEU A 60 -22.40 -10.49 4.17
N ALA A 61 -22.32 -10.50 2.84
CA ALA A 61 -23.06 -9.57 1.99
C ALA A 61 -24.58 -9.74 2.13
N GLY A 62 -25.08 -10.98 2.24
CA GLY A 62 -26.49 -11.25 2.50
C GLY A 62 -26.95 -10.80 3.88
N ARG A 63 -26.16 -11.08 4.93
CA ARG A 63 -26.46 -10.66 6.31
C ARG A 63 -26.46 -9.15 6.47
N HIS A 64 -25.56 -8.47 5.76
CA HIS A 64 -25.43 -7.01 5.80
C HIS A 64 -26.04 -6.33 4.58
N PHE A 65 -26.90 -7.02 3.83
CA PHE A 65 -27.47 -6.49 2.58
C PHE A 65 -28.26 -5.20 2.83
N ASP A 66 -29.05 -5.17 3.90
CA ASP A 66 -29.82 -3.99 4.28
C ASP A 66 -28.91 -2.78 4.55
N THR A 67 -27.85 -2.96 5.33
CA THR A 67 -26.87 -1.90 5.60
C THR A 67 -26.07 -1.53 4.35
N LEU A 68 -25.57 -2.51 3.59
CA LEU A 68 -24.66 -2.28 2.47
C LEU A 68 -25.35 -1.72 1.23
N VAL A 69 -26.61 -2.06 1.01
CA VAL A 69 -27.33 -1.75 -0.23
C VAL A 69 -28.53 -0.85 0.00
N ARG A 70 -29.38 -1.13 1.00
CA ARG A 70 -30.59 -0.31 1.21
C ARG A 70 -30.28 1.07 1.75
N GLU A 71 -29.33 1.21 2.68
CA GLU A 71 -28.94 2.54 3.19
C GLU A 71 -28.47 3.49 2.06
N PRO A 72 -27.48 3.12 1.21
CA PRO A 72 -27.10 3.98 0.08
C PRO A 72 -28.27 4.29 -0.86
N LEU A 73 -29.10 3.31 -1.21
CA LEU A 73 -30.23 3.52 -2.12
C LEU A 73 -31.27 4.47 -1.53
N GLY A 74 -31.53 4.39 -0.22
CA GLY A 74 -32.43 5.31 0.49
C GLY A 74 -31.90 6.74 0.49
N LEU A 75 -30.61 6.92 0.74
CA LEU A 75 -29.96 8.23 0.66
C LEU A 75 -29.99 8.79 -0.76
N TRP A 76 -29.74 7.95 -1.77
CA TRP A 76 -29.89 8.33 -3.18
C TRP A 76 -31.31 8.79 -3.52
N SER A 77 -32.32 8.05 -3.07
CA SER A 77 -33.71 8.43 -3.30
C SER A 77 -34.04 9.80 -2.68
N ARG A 78 -33.58 10.06 -1.46
CA ARG A 78 -33.80 11.34 -0.75
C ARG A 78 -33.07 12.50 -1.42
N TRP A 79 -31.81 12.27 -1.82
CA TRP A 79 -31.03 13.23 -2.59
C TRP A 79 -31.70 13.56 -3.93
N LEU A 80 -32.20 12.56 -4.67
CA LEU A 80 -32.92 12.75 -5.93
C LEU A 80 -34.22 13.55 -5.76
N THR A 81 -34.85 13.50 -4.59
CA THR A 81 -36.03 14.34 -4.25
C THR A 81 -35.66 15.76 -3.80
N GLY A 82 -34.38 16.12 -3.79
CA GLY A 82 -33.89 17.45 -3.39
C GLY A 82 -33.76 17.65 -1.88
N GLU A 83 -33.80 16.57 -1.09
CA GLU A 83 -33.62 16.67 0.37
C GLU A 83 -32.15 16.92 0.73
N GLN A 84 -31.89 17.85 1.64
CA GLN A 84 -30.54 18.13 2.12
C GLN A 84 -30.07 17.04 3.09
N LEU A 85 -28.98 16.34 2.76
CA LEU A 85 -28.46 15.21 3.53
C LEU A 85 -27.35 15.59 4.54
N GLY A 86 -27.14 16.87 4.83
CA GLY A 86 -25.98 17.35 5.59
C GLY A 86 -25.80 16.77 7.00
N GLY A 87 -26.88 16.27 7.62
CA GLY A 87 -26.86 15.63 8.94
C GLY A 87 -26.89 14.10 8.92
N GLU A 88 -27.02 13.49 7.75
CA GLU A 88 -27.24 12.05 7.61
C GLU A 88 -25.94 11.25 7.75
N ARG A 89 -26.12 9.97 8.06
CA ARG A 89 -25.02 9.01 8.22
C ARG A 89 -25.18 7.86 7.22
N LEU A 90 -24.07 7.45 6.62
CA LEU A 90 -23.97 6.26 5.79
C LEU A 90 -23.05 5.26 6.50
N TRP A 91 -23.55 4.04 6.75
CA TRP A 91 -22.82 2.99 7.49
C TRP A 91 -22.30 3.45 8.85
N GLY A 92 -23.05 4.32 9.52
CA GLY A 92 -22.71 4.89 10.83
C GLY A 92 -21.78 6.11 10.80
N TRP A 93 -21.27 6.51 9.64
CA TRP A 93 -20.35 7.65 9.49
C TRP A 93 -21.05 8.86 8.86
N PRO A 94 -20.70 10.10 9.25
CA PRO A 94 -21.27 11.30 8.64
C PRO A 94 -21.02 11.34 7.13
N LEU A 95 -22.02 11.72 6.33
CA LEU A 95 -21.88 11.83 4.87
C LEU A 95 -20.73 12.74 4.43
N LEU A 96 -20.46 13.82 5.18
CA LEU A 96 -19.30 14.68 4.92
C LEU A 96 -17.96 13.92 4.91
N ALA A 97 -17.81 12.91 5.78
CA ALA A 97 -16.62 12.07 5.78
C ALA A 97 -16.52 11.22 4.51
N TRP A 98 -17.65 10.65 4.07
CA TRP A 98 -17.73 9.92 2.81
C TRP A 98 -17.42 10.80 1.61
N GLY A 99 -17.91 12.05 1.59
CA GLY A 99 -17.56 13.01 0.54
C GLY A 99 -16.04 13.25 0.45
N ARG A 100 -15.36 13.40 1.60
CA ARG A 100 -13.88 13.52 1.63
C ARG A 100 -13.18 12.26 1.14
N THR A 101 -13.67 11.08 1.52
CA THR A 101 -13.19 9.81 0.98
C THR A 101 -13.42 9.75 -0.54
N GLY A 102 -14.56 10.23 -1.02
CA GLY A 102 -14.89 10.32 -2.44
C GLY A 102 -13.88 11.15 -3.22
N LYS A 103 -13.53 12.35 -2.73
CA LYS A 103 -12.46 13.19 -3.31
C LYS A 103 -11.10 12.48 -3.33
N ALA A 104 -10.75 11.76 -2.26
CA ALA A 104 -9.50 11.00 -2.22
C ALA A 104 -9.48 9.87 -3.27
N LEU A 105 -10.59 9.16 -3.46
CA LEU A 105 -10.72 8.14 -4.50
C LEU A 105 -10.62 8.74 -5.91
N GLN A 106 -11.27 9.88 -6.16
CA GLN A 106 -11.17 10.62 -7.43
C GLN A 106 -9.72 11.06 -7.70
N PHE A 107 -9.00 11.54 -6.67
CA PHE A 107 -7.59 11.91 -6.80
C PHE A 107 -6.71 10.71 -7.16
N VAL A 108 -6.89 9.57 -6.48
CA VAL A 108 -6.16 8.33 -6.79
C VAL A 108 -6.47 7.84 -8.20
N ALA A 109 -7.73 7.95 -8.65
CA ALA A 109 -8.12 7.65 -10.02
C ALA A 109 -7.40 8.57 -11.02
N GLY A 110 -7.32 9.88 -10.74
CA GLY A 110 -6.56 10.85 -11.53
C GLY A 110 -5.07 10.50 -11.61
N LEU A 111 -4.47 9.98 -10.55
CA LEU A 111 -3.07 9.56 -10.52
C LEU A 111 -2.78 8.44 -11.53
N THR A 112 -3.77 7.64 -11.91
CA THR A 112 -3.58 6.62 -12.95
C THR A 112 -3.35 7.21 -14.34
N VAL A 113 -3.82 8.44 -14.61
CA VAL A 113 -3.49 9.16 -15.84
C VAL A 113 -2.00 9.47 -15.87
N VAL A 114 -1.42 9.86 -14.72
CA VAL A 114 0.03 10.05 -14.59
C VAL A 114 0.77 8.74 -14.84
N LEU A 115 0.26 7.61 -14.33
CA LEU A 115 0.83 6.29 -14.62
C LEU A 115 0.71 5.92 -16.11
N ASP A 116 -0.35 6.32 -16.80
CA ASP A 116 -0.52 6.11 -18.24
C ASP A 116 0.51 6.93 -19.05
N LEU A 117 0.81 8.16 -18.60
CA LEU A 117 1.86 9.01 -19.20
C LEU A 117 3.28 8.45 -19.03
N VAL A 118 3.54 7.69 -17.97
CA VAL A 118 4.84 7.02 -17.75
C VAL A 118 5.12 5.96 -18.82
N GLY A 119 4.08 5.45 -19.48
CA GLY A 119 4.17 4.49 -20.58
C GLY A 119 4.31 3.03 -20.11
N PRO A 120 3.83 2.07 -20.91
CA PRO A 120 3.76 0.66 -20.52
C PRO A 120 5.13 0.02 -20.29
N ASP A 121 6.17 0.45 -21.01
CA ASP A 121 7.50 -0.16 -20.91
C ASP A 121 8.18 0.14 -19.58
N ARG A 122 8.05 1.39 -19.08
CA ARG A 122 8.56 1.77 -17.75
C ARG A 122 7.82 1.04 -16.63
N LEU A 123 6.50 0.88 -16.77
CA LEU A 123 5.69 0.12 -15.82
C LEU A 123 6.06 -1.36 -15.80
N ARG A 124 6.33 -1.97 -16.96
CA ARG A 124 6.82 -3.36 -17.04
C ARG A 124 8.21 -3.52 -16.45
N ALA A 125 9.14 -2.62 -16.76
CA ALA A 125 10.49 -2.63 -16.18
C ALA A 125 10.41 -2.54 -14.65
N PHE A 126 9.60 -1.61 -14.13
CA PHE A 126 9.34 -1.49 -12.69
C PHE A 126 8.69 -2.76 -12.10
N GLY A 127 7.72 -3.35 -12.81
CA GLY A 127 7.10 -4.62 -12.42
C GLY A 127 8.09 -5.79 -12.36
N ALA A 128 9.02 -5.87 -13.31
CA ALA A 128 10.08 -6.87 -13.34
C ALA A 128 11.08 -6.68 -12.18
N GLU A 129 11.47 -5.43 -11.89
CA GLU A 129 12.31 -5.10 -10.74
C GLU A 129 11.65 -5.46 -9.40
N LEU A 130 10.34 -5.17 -9.26
CA LEU A 130 9.56 -5.53 -8.08
C LEU A 130 9.49 -7.04 -7.87
N ARG A 131 9.44 -7.82 -8.95
CA ARG A 131 9.35 -9.28 -8.89
C ARG A 131 10.65 -9.94 -8.44
N GLY A 132 11.79 -9.36 -8.81
CA GLY A 132 13.13 -9.83 -8.43
C GLY A 132 13.58 -9.37 -7.03
N GLN A 133 12.95 -8.34 -6.47
CA GLN A 133 13.24 -7.90 -5.11
C GLN A 133 12.45 -8.72 -4.10
N SER A 134 13.14 -9.52 -3.30
CA SER A 134 12.52 -10.16 -2.14
C SER A 134 11.89 -9.08 -1.26
N TRP A 135 10.68 -9.34 -0.75
CA TRP A 135 9.95 -8.41 0.14
C TRP A 135 10.82 -7.85 1.27
N ARG A 136 11.85 -8.60 1.68
CA ARG A 136 12.89 -8.14 2.62
C ARG A 136 13.62 -6.89 2.10
N ARG A 137 14.17 -6.91 0.89
CA ARG A 137 14.87 -5.75 0.29
C ARG A 137 13.95 -4.55 0.10
N LEU A 138 12.70 -4.79 -0.31
CA LEU A 138 11.73 -3.71 -0.48
C LEU A 138 11.36 -3.09 0.87
N ALA A 139 11.12 -3.93 1.88
CA ALA A 139 10.87 -3.49 3.25
C ALA A 139 12.06 -2.72 3.83
N ASP A 140 13.30 -3.14 3.53
CA ASP A 140 14.52 -2.46 3.98
C ASP A 140 14.66 -1.07 3.32
N LYS A 141 14.37 -0.95 2.01
CA LYS A 141 14.38 0.35 1.31
C LYS A 141 13.26 1.28 1.77
N LEU A 142 12.08 0.73 2.02
CA LEU A 142 10.92 1.48 2.51
C LEU A 142 11.00 1.75 4.01
N GLU A 143 11.94 1.13 4.73
CA GLU A 143 12.04 1.22 6.19
C GLU A 143 12.21 2.68 6.65
N VAL A 144 13.20 3.38 6.10
CA VAL A 144 13.50 4.77 6.46
C VAL A 144 12.32 5.71 6.14
N PRO A 145 11.76 5.74 4.91
CA PRO A 145 10.65 6.63 4.62
C PRO A 145 9.38 6.27 5.42
N VAL A 146 9.07 4.98 5.61
CA VAL A 146 7.92 4.56 6.43
C VAL A 146 8.11 4.97 7.89
N MET A 147 9.30 4.81 8.46
CA MET A 147 9.61 5.29 9.81
C MET A 147 9.50 6.80 9.93
N MET A 148 9.98 7.55 8.93
CA MET A 148 9.90 9.01 8.93
C MET A 148 8.44 9.48 8.86
N VAL A 149 7.66 8.93 7.92
CA VAL A 149 6.22 9.23 7.79
C VAL A 149 5.48 8.83 9.07
N THR A 150 5.77 7.66 9.62
CA THR A 150 5.21 7.21 10.90
C THR A 150 5.53 8.18 12.02
N ALA A 151 6.81 8.53 12.20
CA ALA A 151 7.26 9.39 13.28
C ALA A 151 6.61 10.78 13.17
N VAL A 152 6.58 11.36 11.97
CA VAL A 152 5.90 12.63 11.69
C VAL A 152 4.40 12.53 11.98
N THR A 153 3.74 11.46 11.51
CA THR A 153 2.30 11.24 11.76
C THR A 153 2.01 11.09 13.24
N LEU A 154 2.88 10.41 13.98
CA LEU A 154 2.76 10.16 15.40
C LEU A 154 2.98 11.43 16.21
N VAL A 155 4.02 12.20 15.90
CA VAL A 155 4.24 13.53 16.48
C VAL A 155 3.05 14.44 16.22
N MET A 156 2.54 14.46 14.98
CA MET A 156 1.38 15.28 14.62
C MET A 156 0.11 14.83 15.34
N TYR A 157 -0.12 13.52 15.49
CA TYR A 157 -1.24 12.97 16.25
C TYR A 157 -1.15 13.37 17.74
N TYR A 158 0.00 13.15 18.39
CA TYR A 158 0.18 13.54 19.79
C TYR A 158 0.08 15.04 19.99
N LEU A 159 0.60 15.85 19.07
CA LEU A 159 0.43 17.30 19.10
C LEU A 159 -1.06 17.68 19.00
N LEU A 160 -1.82 17.05 18.11
CA LEU A 160 -3.25 17.31 17.96
C LEU A 160 -4.05 16.90 19.22
N VAL A 161 -3.72 15.75 19.81
CA VAL A 161 -4.30 15.29 21.09
C VAL A 161 -3.92 16.24 22.23
N PHE A 162 -2.65 16.66 22.30
CA PHE A 162 -2.18 17.61 23.31
C PHE A 162 -2.91 18.96 23.20
N LEU A 163 -3.01 19.52 22.00
CA LEU A 163 -3.69 20.79 21.74
C LEU A 163 -5.20 20.70 22.07
N THR A 164 -5.85 19.58 21.77
CA THR A 164 -7.27 19.41 22.09
C THR A 164 -7.55 19.23 23.58
N ILE A 165 -6.60 18.68 24.36
CA ILE A 165 -6.71 18.55 25.82
C ILE A 165 -6.35 19.87 26.52
N PHE A 166 -5.19 20.45 26.20
CA PHE A 166 -4.61 21.58 26.96
C PHE A 166 -4.93 22.96 26.39
N ALA A 167 -5.23 23.05 25.09
CA ALA A 167 -5.55 24.31 24.42
C ALA A 167 -6.99 24.32 23.89
N ARG A 168 -7.91 23.69 24.64
CA ARG A 168 -9.31 23.48 24.20
C ARG A 168 -10.01 24.75 23.76
N GLU A 169 -9.84 25.86 24.48
CA GLU A 169 -10.46 27.16 24.15
C GLU A 169 -9.88 27.76 22.86
N ALA A 170 -8.56 27.70 22.67
CA ALA A 170 -7.90 28.14 21.44
C ALA A 170 -8.30 27.27 20.24
N MET A 171 -8.40 25.95 20.42
CA MET A 171 -8.83 25.01 19.40
C MET A 171 -10.31 25.18 19.01
N ALA A 172 -11.17 25.52 19.99
CA ALA A 172 -12.57 25.85 19.72
C ALA A 172 -12.70 27.12 18.86
N GLY A 173 -11.84 28.12 19.08
CA GLY A 173 -11.80 29.35 18.29
C GLY A 173 -11.47 29.14 16.80
N ILE A 174 -10.75 28.07 16.45
CA ILE A 174 -10.45 27.68 15.06
C ILE A 174 -11.34 26.53 14.54
N GLY A 175 -12.40 26.17 15.27
CA GLY A 175 -13.38 25.16 14.85
C GLY A 175 -12.89 23.71 14.95
N VAL A 176 -11.77 23.45 15.62
CA VAL A 176 -11.28 22.08 15.84
C VAL A 176 -11.96 21.50 17.08
N THR A 177 -13.01 20.70 16.86
CA THR A 177 -13.73 20.03 17.94
C THR A 177 -13.14 18.65 18.24
N PRO A 178 -13.31 18.12 19.47
CA PRO A 178 -12.92 16.75 19.82
C PRO A 178 -13.56 15.67 18.90
N ALA A 179 -14.66 16.01 18.24
CA ALA A 179 -15.31 15.17 17.24
C ALA A 179 -14.41 14.87 16.03
N LEU A 180 -13.40 15.70 15.75
CA LEU A 180 -12.41 15.45 14.68
C LEU A 180 -11.49 14.27 15.02
N LEU A 181 -11.18 14.09 16.31
CA LEU A 181 -10.35 12.99 16.85
C LEU A 181 -11.13 11.68 17.01
N SER A 182 -12.42 11.74 17.30
CA SER A 182 -13.29 10.55 17.32
C SER A 182 -13.89 10.22 15.94
N GLY A 183 -13.72 11.10 14.96
CA GLY A 183 -14.14 10.92 13.58
C GLY A 183 -13.15 10.11 12.73
N PRO A 184 -13.43 9.98 11.42
CA PRO A 184 -12.67 9.07 10.54
C PRO A 184 -11.23 9.51 10.34
N VAL A 185 -10.98 10.82 10.38
CA VAL A 185 -9.62 11.38 10.32
C VAL A 185 -8.83 10.95 11.55
N GLY A 186 -9.41 11.07 12.74
CA GLY A 186 -8.78 10.59 13.98
C GLY A 186 -8.59 9.08 14.00
N ALA A 187 -9.55 8.30 13.48
CA ALA A 187 -9.43 6.85 13.34
C ALA A 187 -8.31 6.44 12.35
N VAL A 188 -8.19 7.13 11.21
CA VAL A 188 -7.11 6.90 10.24
C VAL A 188 -5.75 7.29 10.85
N LEU A 189 -5.66 8.43 11.55
CA LEU A 189 -4.43 8.83 12.24
C LEU A 189 -4.04 7.83 13.33
N ALA A 190 -4.99 7.41 14.17
CA ALA A 190 -4.77 6.41 15.20
C ALA A 190 -4.33 5.07 14.57
N LEU A 191 -4.95 4.66 13.47
CA LEU A 191 -4.54 3.49 12.72
C LEU A 191 -3.11 3.64 12.20
N LEU A 192 -2.77 4.73 11.50
CA LEU A 192 -1.40 4.99 11.02
C LEU A 192 -0.36 4.97 12.15
N VAL A 193 -0.71 5.51 13.32
CA VAL A 193 0.13 5.46 14.54
C VAL A 193 0.32 4.03 15.01
N VAL A 194 -0.75 3.25 15.16
CA VAL A 194 -0.73 1.84 15.57
C VAL A 194 0.10 1.00 14.60
N LEU A 195 -0.13 1.19 13.30
CA LEU A 195 0.57 0.51 12.22
C LEU A 195 2.07 0.83 12.25
N GLY A 196 2.42 2.10 12.44
CA GLY A 196 3.81 2.55 12.49
C GLY A 196 4.56 2.15 13.77
N VAL A 197 3.91 2.19 14.93
CA VAL A 197 4.45 1.66 16.20
C VAL A 197 4.65 0.15 16.10
N GLY A 198 3.69 -0.56 15.51
CA GLY A 198 3.79 -2.00 15.25
C GLY A 198 5.01 -2.35 14.40
N PHE A 199 5.28 -1.54 13.37
CA PHE A 199 6.47 -1.68 12.53
C PHE A 199 7.78 -1.46 13.32
N LEU A 200 7.85 -0.40 14.14
CA LEU A 200 9.02 -0.11 14.98
C LEU A 200 9.31 -1.21 16.00
N LEU A 201 8.29 -1.74 16.67
CA LEU A 201 8.46 -2.82 17.64
C LEU A 201 8.91 -4.12 16.97
N LEU A 202 8.36 -4.45 15.78
CA LEU A 202 8.83 -5.59 14.99
C LEU A 202 10.32 -5.46 14.64
N ARG A 203 10.78 -4.24 14.34
CA ARG A 203 12.19 -3.95 14.07
C ARG A 203 13.06 -4.19 15.30
N VAL A 204 12.67 -3.70 16.47
CA VAL A 204 13.38 -3.91 17.73
C VAL A 204 13.50 -5.41 18.03
N VAL A 205 12.40 -6.15 17.89
CA VAL A 205 12.36 -7.62 18.09
C VAL A 205 13.28 -8.33 17.09
N ARG A 206 13.27 -7.93 15.81
CA ARG A 206 14.15 -8.52 14.79
C ARG A 206 15.63 -8.22 15.04
N LYS A 207 15.98 -6.98 15.39
CA LYS A 207 17.37 -6.56 15.63
C LYS A 207 17.94 -7.22 16.89
N GLN A 208 17.11 -7.48 17.90
CA GLN A 208 17.55 -8.12 19.14
C GLN A 208 17.46 -9.66 19.13
N GLY A 209 16.93 -10.28 18.06
CA GLY A 209 16.51 -11.69 18.00
C GLY A 209 17.55 -12.78 18.35
N GLY A 210 18.84 -12.44 18.49
CA GLY A 210 19.84 -13.34 19.06
C GLY A 210 19.89 -13.36 20.60
N GLN A 211 19.54 -12.25 21.26
CA GLN A 211 19.73 -12.04 22.70
C GLN A 211 18.40 -11.94 23.47
N THR A 212 17.31 -11.48 22.84
CA THR A 212 16.00 -11.28 23.50
C THR A 212 15.26 -12.57 23.85
N ARG A 213 15.55 -13.68 23.17
CA ARG A 213 14.79 -14.93 23.38
C ARG A 213 14.91 -15.45 24.82
N ARG A 214 16.03 -15.17 25.51
CA ARG A 214 16.23 -15.49 26.94
C ARG A 214 15.66 -14.43 27.88
N GLY A 215 15.67 -13.15 27.49
CA GLY A 215 15.15 -12.05 28.31
C GLY A 215 13.62 -11.95 28.35
N ILE A 216 12.93 -12.28 27.27
CA ILE A 216 11.46 -12.18 27.17
C ILE A 216 10.75 -13.18 28.10
N MET A 217 11.31 -14.38 28.28
CA MET A 217 10.77 -15.37 29.23
C MET A 217 10.88 -14.91 30.69
N ALA A 218 11.91 -14.14 31.03
CA ALA A 218 12.14 -13.63 32.38
C ALA A 218 11.25 -12.43 32.76
N HIS A 219 10.49 -11.86 31.81
CA HIS A 219 9.63 -10.67 32.03
C HIS A 219 8.15 -10.98 31.80
N ALA A 220 7.77 -12.26 31.81
CA ALA A 220 6.41 -12.73 31.60
C ALA A 220 5.38 -12.11 32.58
N GLU A 221 5.79 -11.63 33.75
CA GLU A 221 4.88 -10.95 34.70
C GLU A 221 4.38 -9.58 34.23
N ARG A 222 5.04 -8.94 33.25
CA ARG A 222 4.59 -7.65 32.65
C ARG A 222 3.68 -7.84 31.43
N LEU A 223 3.19 -9.07 31.20
CA LEU A 223 2.36 -9.47 30.05
C LEU A 223 1.21 -8.50 29.68
N PRO A 224 0.48 -7.87 30.62
CA PRO A 224 -0.64 -7.00 30.27
C PRO A 224 -0.21 -5.75 29.48
N LEU A 225 0.93 -5.15 29.83
CA LEU A 225 1.47 -3.99 29.12
C LEU A 225 1.99 -4.38 27.72
N TYR A 226 2.56 -5.59 27.62
CA TYR A 226 3.00 -6.14 26.34
C TYR A 226 1.84 -6.55 25.44
N LEU A 227 0.69 -6.96 25.98
CA LEU A 227 -0.51 -7.27 25.18
C LEU A 227 -1.09 -6.02 24.51
N VAL A 228 -1.13 -4.89 25.23
CA VAL A 228 -1.54 -3.59 24.66
C VAL A 228 -0.57 -3.14 23.56
N GLY A 229 0.73 -3.41 23.71
CA GLY A 229 1.73 -3.14 22.66
C GLY A 229 1.76 -4.17 21.53
N ALA A 230 1.40 -5.44 21.80
CA ALA A 230 1.47 -6.54 20.85
C ALA A 230 0.26 -6.59 19.91
N ALA A 231 -0.92 -6.12 20.33
CA ALA A 231 -2.09 -6.03 19.47
C ALA A 231 -1.83 -5.14 18.22
N PRO A 232 -1.24 -3.94 18.32
CA PRO A 232 -0.77 -3.15 17.18
C PRO A 232 0.17 -3.91 16.24
N ILE A 233 1.14 -4.64 16.81
CA ILE A 233 2.13 -5.41 16.04
C ILE A 233 1.44 -6.54 15.30
N ALA A 234 0.58 -7.30 15.98
CA ALA A 234 -0.16 -8.41 15.39
C ALA A 234 -1.11 -7.92 14.29
N LEU A 235 -1.82 -6.81 14.53
CA LEU A 235 -2.69 -6.16 13.55
C LEU A 235 -1.88 -5.69 12.33
N TRP A 236 -0.72 -5.06 12.54
CA TRP A 236 0.17 -4.64 11.46
C TRP A 236 0.72 -5.83 10.65
N ILE A 237 1.19 -6.89 11.33
CA ILE A 237 1.66 -8.11 10.66
C ILE A 237 0.53 -8.70 9.82
N THR A 238 -0.68 -8.75 10.37
CA THR A 238 -1.86 -9.29 9.72
C THR A 238 -2.24 -8.43 8.51
N ALA A 239 -2.37 -7.12 8.68
CA ALA A 239 -2.66 -6.17 7.60
C ALA A 239 -1.59 -6.22 6.49
N THR A 240 -0.32 -6.28 6.86
CA THR A 240 0.77 -6.36 5.88
C THR A 240 0.72 -7.69 5.12
N ARG A 241 0.48 -8.79 5.84
CA ARG A 241 0.55 -10.14 5.25
C ARG A 241 -0.67 -10.49 4.41
N PHE A 242 -1.85 -10.08 4.84
CA PHE A 242 -3.11 -10.44 4.21
C PHE A 242 -3.68 -9.34 3.31
N LEU A 243 -3.24 -8.08 3.44
CA LEU A 243 -3.76 -6.96 2.67
C LEU A 243 -2.70 -6.39 1.73
N LEU A 244 -1.57 -5.92 2.27
CA LEU A 244 -0.52 -5.29 1.46
C LEU A 244 0.19 -6.28 0.53
N LEU A 245 0.58 -7.46 1.02
CA LEU A 245 1.28 -8.45 0.20
C LEU A 245 0.43 -8.92 -1.00
N PRO A 246 -0.83 -9.32 -0.84
CA PRO A 246 -1.69 -9.66 -1.98
C PRO A 246 -1.92 -8.46 -2.91
N ALA A 247 -2.07 -7.24 -2.37
CA ALA A 247 -2.24 -6.04 -3.17
C ALA A 247 -1.01 -5.75 -4.03
N VAL A 248 0.19 -5.74 -3.45
CA VAL A 248 1.46 -5.51 -4.17
C VAL A 248 1.71 -6.63 -5.20
N ASN A 249 1.49 -7.89 -4.82
CA ASN A 249 1.62 -9.01 -5.76
C ASN A 249 0.58 -8.94 -6.88
N GLY A 250 -0.64 -8.49 -6.57
CA GLY A 250 -1.70 -8.22 -7.54
C GLY A 250 -1.30 -7.12 -8.50
N LEU A 251 -0.75 -6.02 -7.99
CA LEU A 251 -0.23 -4.90 -8.78
C LEU A 251 0.92 -5.35 -9.70
N ALA A 252 1.89 -6.09 -9.15
CA ALA A 252 3.02 -6.62 -9.90
C ALA A 252 2.60 -7.61 -11.00
N ARG A 253 1.52 -8.38 -10.76
CA ARG A 253 0.92 -9.22 -11.80
C ARG A 253 0.16 -8.39 -12.84
N ALA A 254 -0.53 -7.33 -12.42
CA ALA A 254 -1.25 -6.44 -13.32
C ALA A 254 -0.28 -5.70 -14.26
N PHE A 255 0.86 -5.23 -13.74
CA PHE A 255 1.89 -4.53 -14.51
C PHE A 255 2.64 -5.41 -15.51
N ASP A 256 2.70 -6.72 -15.27
CA ASP A 256 3.38 -7.67 -16.15
C ASP A 256 2.52 -8.18 -17.31
N ARG A 257 1.25 -7.79 -17.38
CA ARG A 257 0.41 -8.16 -18.52
C ARG A 257 0.94 -7.49 -19.78
N THR A 258 0.66 -8.11 -20.93
CA THR A 258 0.97 -7.55 -22.25
C THR A 258 0.35 -6.15 -22.44
N HIS A 259 -0.75 -5.85 -21.76
CA HIS A 259 -1.36 -4.51 -21.74
C HIS A 259 -1.69 -4.10 -20.30
N PRO A 260 -0.73 -3.55 -19.53
CA PRO A 260 -0.96 -3.21 -18.12
C PRO A 260 -1.92 -2.03 -17.95
N GLY A 261 -2.02 -1.15 -18.96
CA GLY A 261 -2.88 0.04 -18.92
C GLY A 261 -4.38 -0.29 -18.84
N TYR A 262 -4.85 -1.34 -19.51
CA TYR A 262 -6.28 -1.65 -19.56
C TYR A 262 -6.91 -1.96 -18.18
N PRO A 263 -6.38 -2.89 -17.37
CA PRO A 263 -6.94 -3.14 -16.03
C PRO A 263 -6.79 -1.94 -15.09
N LEU A 264 -5.72 -1.15 -15.22
CA LEU A 264 -5.52 0.05 -14.40
C LEU A 264 -6.56 1.13 -14.73
N ARG A 265 -6.88 1.33 -16.01
CA ARG A 265 -7.92 2.28 -16.44
C ARG A 265 -9.30 1.87 -15.91
N TRP A 266 -9.63 0.59 -15.94
CA TRP A 266 -10.89 0.11 -15.34
C TRP A 266 -10.93 0.27 -13.82
N ALA A 267 -9.81 -0.01 -13.14
CA ALA A 267 -9.72 0.24 -11.70
C ALA A 267 -9.87 1.73 -11.38
N ALA A 268 -9.20 2.61 -12.14
CA ALA A 268 -9.31 4.05 -12.01
C ALA A 268 -10.75 4.54 -12.24
N PHE A 269 -11.38 4.05 -13.32
CA PHE A 269 -12.77 4.37 -13.62
C PHE A 269 -13.70 3.96 -12.49
N ALA A 270 -13.56 2.73 -11.97
CA ALA A 270 -14.36 2.27 -10.84
C ALA A 270 -14.13 3.13 -9.58
N LEU A 271 -12.89 3.46 -9.24
CA LEU A 271 -12.56 4.36 -8.12
C LEU A 271 -13.15 5.76 -8.31
N PHE A 272 -13.10 6.29 -9.53
CA PHE A 272 -13.66 7.59 -9.87
C PHE A 272 -15.18 7.58 -9.72
N VAL A 273 -15.87 6.59 -10.30
CA VAL A 273 -17.33 6.46 -10.20
C VAL A 273 -17.76 6.32 -8.74
N VAL A 274 -17.16 5.40 -7.98
CA VAL A 274 -17.48 5.22 -6.56
C VAL A 274 -17.19 6.51 -5.78
N GLY A 275 -16.06 7.16 -6.03
CA GLY A 275 -15.71 8.41 -5.37
C GLY A 275 -16.69 9.54 -5.69
N PHE A 276 -17.14 9.63 -6.94
CA PHE A 276 -18.16 10.57 -7.38
C PHE A 276 -19.53 10.32 -6.74
N GLN A 277 -19.92 9.06 -6.53
CA GLN A 277 -21.17 8.74 -5.83
C GLN A 277 -21.15 9.26 -4.38
N PHE A 278 -20.02 9.08 -3.66
CA PHE A 278 -19.89 9.62 -2.30
C PHE A 278 -19.84 11.14 -2.26
N ASP A 279 -19.21 11.76 -3.26
CA ASP A 279 -19.14 13.21 -3.38
C ASP A 279 -20.52 13.83 -3.63
N LEU A 280 -21.32 13.23 -4.52
CA LEU A 280 -22.69 13.67 -4.80
C LEU A 280 -23.61 13.52 -3.58
N LEU A 281 -23.55 12.39 -2.87
CA LEU A 281 -24.38 12.20 -1.68
C LEU A 281 -24.01 13.18 -0.54
N ALA A 282 -22.79 13.72 -0.55
CA ALA A 282 -22.32 14.66 0.46
C ALA A 282 -22.53 16.14 0.08
N SER A 283 -22.91 16.44 -1.17
CA SER A 283 -23.20 17.79 -1.68
C SER A 283 -24.69 18.12 -1.60
#